data_AF-A0A842U1W4-F1
#
_entry.id   AF-A0A842U1W4-F1
#
_cell.length_a   1.000
_cell.length_b   1.000
_cell.length_c   1.000
_cell.angle_alpha   90.00
_cell.angle_beta   90.00
_cell.angle_gamma   90.00
#
_symmetry.space_group_name_H-M   'P 1'
#
loop_
_entity.id
_entity.type
_entity.pdbx_description
1 polymer ?
#
loop_
_entity_poly.entity_id
_entity_poly.type
_entity_poly.pdbx_seq_one_letter_code
_entity_poly.pdbx_strand_id
1 'polypeptide(L)'
;MLSPIGWLDGVTALIVVISGILFGVLSMIKSVKLEAKLLGITGLTTLSAGFVLLGPAVDFLTILLTGHNLQPYWLYGLLSYAWTGPVTIFGLYIGSELILPDKKKLIVGVYTVLSVIFEIILFLFSFTNPSLIFEYTADTGNENLLNTSVVLASPIFILMMLFLISGLIFNGFGFLRKSFQSTGDIKRKFLYLSLGWILFIVCGALDALTDPGIVTFFIRIGMILSIAFMYLGVRIK
;
A
#
# COMPACT_ATOMS: atom_id res chain seq x y z
N MET A 1 -26.22 -12.43 4.46
CA MET A 1 -25.30 -13.30 3.67
C MET A 1 -24.56 -12.37 2.72
N LEU A 2 -23.26 -12.57 2.49
CA LEU A 2 -22.51 -11.72 1.57
C LEU A 2 -23.03 -11.84 0.14
N SER A 3 -23.16 -10.70 -0.52
CA SER A 3 -23.46 -10.62 -1.95
C SER A 3 -22.27 -11.17 -2.77
N PRO A 4 -22.47 -11.50 -4.05
CA PRO A 4 -21.36 -11.87 -4.93
C PRO A 4 -20.26 -10.80 -5.03
N ILE A 5 -20.65 -9.52 -4.95
CA ILE A 5 -19.71 -8.39 -4.97
C ILE A 5 -18.94 -8.34 -3.65
N GLY A 6 -19.62 -8.51 -2.51
CA GLY A 6 -18.98 -8.56 -1.20
C GLY A 6 -17.97 -9.70 -1.08
N TRP A 7 -18.28 -10.87 -1.64
CA TRP A 7 -17.31 -11.97 -1.73
C TRP A 7 -16.10 -11.62 -2.59
N LEU A 8 -16.31 -11.04 -3.77
CA LEU A 8 -15.24 -10.67 -4.68
C LEU A 8 -14.30 -9.62 -4.06
N ASP A 9 -14.89 -8.61 -3.44
CA ASP A 9 -14.19 -7.53 -2.73
C ASP A 9 -13.38 -8.10 -1.56
N GLY A 10 -14.03 -8.82 -0.64
CA GLY A 10 -13.35 -9.37 0.53
C GLY A 10 -12.24 -10.37 0.22
N VAL A 11 -12.47 -11.30 -0.71
CA VAL A 11 -11.46 -12.30 -1.10
C VAL A 11 -10.25 -11.64 -1.76
N THR A 12 -10.46 -10.67 -2.66
CA THR A 12 -9.34 -9.99 -3.31
C THR A 12 -8.52 -9.13 -2.35
N ALA A 13 -9.18 -8.40 -1.43
CA ALA A 13 -8.48 -7.66 -0.38
C ALA A 13 -7.62 -8.60 0.47
N LEU A 14 -8.20 -9.74 0.90
CA LEU A 14 -7.50 -10.74 1.69
C LEU A 14 -6.30 -11.34 0.94
N ILE A 15 -6.42 -11.62 -0.35
CA ILE A 15 -5.30 -12.12 -1.17
C ILE A 15 -4.18 -11.09 -1.27
N VAL A 16 -4.48 -9.80 -1.41
CA VAL A 16 -3.46 -8.74 -1.42
C VAL A 16 -2.73 -8.69 -0.09
N VAL A 17 -3.45 -8.71 1.03
CA VAL A 17 -2.88 -8.72 2.39
C VAL A 17 -1.99 -9.95 2.59
N ILE A 18 -2.49 -11.15 2.27
CA ILE A 18 -1.73 -12.41 2.39
C ILE A 18 -0.47 -12.37 1.50
N SER A 19 -0.59 -11.85 0.28
CA SER A 19 0.55 -11.70 -0.63
C SER A 19 1.62 -10.76 -0.04
N GLY A 20 1.20 -9.62 0.50
CA GLY A 20 2.08 -8.67 1.19
C GLY A 20 2.81 -9.31 2.37
N ILE A 21 2.09 -10.06 3.21
CA ILE A 21 2.69 -10.82 4.32
C ILE A 21 3.69 -11.85 3.81
N LEU A 22 3.28 -12.70 2.86
CA LEU A 22 4.09 -13.79 2.35
C LEU A 22 5.40 -13.27 1.73
N PHE A 23 5.32 -12.34 0.78
CA PHE A 23 6.50 -11.81 0.10
C PHE A 23 7.32 -10.86 0.97
N GLY A 24 6.68 -10.13 1.89
CA GLY A 24 7.35 -9.29 2.88
C GLY A 24 8.20 -10.12 3.83
N VAL A 25 7.61 -11.14 4.45
CA VAL A 25 8.30 -12.05 5.38
C VAL A 25 9.38 -12.87 4.67
N LEU A 26 9.12 -13.40 3.48
CA LEU A 26 10.14 -14.13 2.71
C LEU A 26 11.36 -13.25 2.37
N SER A 27 11.14 -11.97 2.04
CA SER A 27 12.21 -11.00 1.85
C SER A 27 12.99 -10.76 3.13
N MET A 28 12.30 -10.54 4.26
CA MET A 28 12.95 -10.33 5.56
C MET A 28 13.78 -11.53 5.99
N ILE A 29 13.27 -12.76 5.89
CA ILE A 29 14.02 -13.99 6.23
C ILE A 29 15.30 -14.10 5.39
N LYS A 30 15.21 -13.84 4.09
CA LYS A 30 16.39 -13.87 3.20
C LYS A 30 17.37 -12.74 3.51
N SER A 31 16.87 -11.58 3.92
CA SER A 31 17.73 -10.44 4.26
C SER A 31 18.67 -10.75 5.43
N VAL A 32 18.18 -11.50 6.41
CA VAL A 32 19.00 -11.99 7.55
C VAL A 32 20.03 -13.00 7.07
N LYS A 33 19.62 -13.99 6.26
CA LYS A 33 20.52 -15.03 5.76
C LYS A 33 21.64 -14.51 4.86
N LEU A 34 21.39 -13.41 4.13
CA LEU A 34 22.32 -12.83 3.16
C LEU A 34 22.99 -11.55 3.65
N GLU A 35 22.70 -11.12 4.89
CA GLU A 35 23.13 -9.82 5.45
C GLU A 35 22.79 -8.62 4.55
N ALA A 36 21.75 -8.76 3.73
CA ALA A 36 21.37 -7.80 2.70
C ALA A 36 20.32 -6.82 3.24
N LYS A 37 20.77 -5.73 3.89
CA LYS A 37 19.88 -4.72 4.49
C LYS A 37 18.76 -4.23 3.57
N LEU A 38 19.07 -3.96 2.29
CA LEU A 38 18.10 -3.50 1.31
C LEU A 38 16.95 -4.49 1.09
N LEU A 39 17.24 -5.79 1.13
CA LEU A 39 16.22 -6.83 1.01
C LEU A 39 15.26 -6.83 2.21
N GLY A 40 15.77 -6.50 3.40
CA GLY A 40 14.97 -6.36 4.61
C GLY A 40 14.02 -5.17 4.52
N ILE A 41 14.52 -4.01 4.06
CA ILE A 41 13.69 -2.81 3.85
C ILE A 41 12.64 -3.07 2.76
N THR A 42 12.98 -3.75 1.67
CA THR A 42 11.97 -4.16 0.67
C THR A 42 10.91 -5.07 1.27
N GLY A 43 11.30 -5.98 2.16
CA GLY A 43 10.33 -6.80 2.90
C GLY A 43 9.34 -5.98 3.71
N LEU A 44 9.81 -4.95 4.42
CA LEU A 44 8.96 -4.02 5.17
C LEU A 44 8.05 -3.18 4.26
N THR A 45 8.58 -2.69 3.14
CA THR A 45 7.79 -1.98 2.12
C THR A 45 6.67 -2.87 1.59
N THR A 46 7.00 -4.10 1.17
CA THR A 46 6.03 -5.05 0.60
C THR A 46 4.96 -5.45 1.61
N LEU A 47 5.35 -5.67 2.86
CA LEU A 47 4.41 -5.95 3.96
C LEU A 47 3.43 -4.79 4.14
N SER A 48 3.97 -3.57 4.26
CA SER A 48 3.16 -2.36 4.44
C SER A 48 2.25 -2.11 3.24
N ALA A 49 2.71 -2.39 2.02
CA ALA A 49 1.94 -2.23 0.79
C ALA A 49 0.73 -3.18 0.75
N GLY A 50 0.89 -4.42 1.21
CA GLY A 50 -0.24 -5.35 1.34
C GLY A 50 -1.26 -4.88 2.40
N PHE A 51 -0.77 -4.28 3.49
CA PHE A 51 -1.62 -3.79 4.57
C PHE A 51 -2.42 -2.52 4.25
N VAL A 52 -2.22 -1.89 3.10
CA VAL A 52 -3.12 -0.82 2.62
C VAL A 52 -4.56 -1.34 2.40
N LEU A 53 -4.75 -2.65 2.19
CA LEU A 53 -6.07 -3.28 2.11
C LEU A 53 -6.49 -4.02 3.39
N LEU A 54 -5.89 -3.66 4.54
CA LEU A 54 -6.21 -4.31 5.80
C LEU A 54 -7.64 -4.02 6.26
N GLY A 55 -8.17 -2.81 6.05
CA GLY A 55 -9.56 -2.46 6.37
C GLY A 55 -10.58 -3.41 5.73
N PRO A 56 -10.66 -3.50 4.38
CA PRO A 56 -11.58 -4.42 3.72
C PRO A 56 -11.32 -5.90 4.03
N ALA A 57 -10.07 -6.32 4.22
CA ALA A 57 -9.77 -7.69 4.62
C ALA A 57 -10.32 -8.02 6.02
N VAL A 58 -10.17 -7.11 6.99
CA VAL A 58 -10.68 -7.29 8.36
C VAL A 58 -12.20 -7.21 8.40
N ASP A 59 -12.82 -6.31 7.64
CA ASP A 59 -14.28 -6.22 7.55
C ASP A 59 -14.89 -7.50 6.97
N PHE A 60 -14.32 -8.03 5.89
CA PHE A 60 -14.72 -9.31 5.32
C PHE A 60 -14.65 -10.46 6.33
N LEU A 61 -13.53 -10.59 7.05
CA LEU A 61 -13.39 -11.61 8.09
C LEU A 61 -14.39 -11.40 9.24
N THR A 62 -14.69 -10.15 9.59
CA THR A 62 -15.66 -9.83 10.65
C THR A 62 -17.07 -10.25 10.25
N ILE A 63 -17.49 -9.99 9.01
CA ILE A 63 -18.79 -10.45 8.49
C ILE A 63 -18.87 -11.98 8.49
N LEU A 64 -17.81 -12.68 8.08
CA LEU A 64 -17.80 -14.15 8.07
C LEU A 64 -17.90 -14.75 9.47
N LEU A 65 -17.30 -14.11 10.48
CA LEU A 65 -17.28 -14.62 11.85
C LEU A 65 -18.49 -14.20 12.67
N THR A 66 -19.02 -13.00 12.45
CA THR A 66 -20.04 -12.38 13.31
C THR A 66 -21.36 -12.12 12.61
N GLY A 67 -21.39 -12.17 11.28
CA GLY A 67 -22.55 -11.77 10.48
C GLY A 67 -22.72 -10.25 10.34
N HIS A 68 -21.81 -9.45 10.90
CA HIS A 68 -21.89 -7.99 10.92
C HIS A 68 -20.63 -7.33 10.34
N ASN A 69 -20.78 -6.14 9.76
CA ASN A 69 -19.64 -5.31 9.39
C ASN A 69 -18.82 -4.87 10.61
N LEU A 70 -17.58 -4.47 10.35
CA LEU A 70 -16.64 -3.95 11.32
C LEU A 70 -17.19 -2.70 12.01
N GLN A 71 -17.24 -2.76 13.34
CA GLN A 71 -17.63 -1.64 14.19
C GLN A 71 -16.49 -1.27 15.13
N PRO A 72 -16.27 0.03 15.38
CA PRO A 72 -16.92 1.18 14.75
C PRO A 72 -16.43 1.41 13.30
N TYR A 73 -17.27 1.99 12.43
CA TYR A 73 -16.96 2.16 11.00
C TYR A 73 -15.66 2.92 10.69
N TRP A 74 -15.25 3.86 11.54
CA TRP A 74 -13.98 4.57 11.35
C TRP A 74 -12.76 3.65 11.44
N LEU A 75 -12.88 2.49 12.09
CA LEU A 75 -11.81 1.50 12.17
C LEU A 75 -11.45 0.93 10.79
N TYR A 76 -12.44 0.79 9.90
CA TYR A 76 -12.20 0.40 8.51
C TYR A 76 -11.24 1.37 7.82
N GLY A 77 -11.55 2.67 7.86
CA GLY A 77 -10.73 3.71 7.26
C GLY A 77 -9.34 3.75 7.90
N LEU A 78 -9.25 3.73 9.23
CA LEU A 78 -7.98 3.73 9.94
C LEU A 78 -7.07 2.56 9.49
N LEU A 79 -7.60 1.34 9.42
CA LEU A 79 -6.83 0.16 9.00
C LEU A 79 -6.37 0.25 7.55
N SER A 80 -7.16 0.85 6.66
CA SER A 80 -6.79 1.02 5.24
C SER A 80 -5.68 2.04 5.03
N TYR A 81 -5.61 3.11 5.85
CA TYR A 81 -4.70 4.22 5.61
C TYR A 81 -3.49 4.31 6.55
N ALA A 82 -3.50 3.66 7.71
CA ALA A 82 -2.39 3.68 8.69
C ALA A 82 -1.07 3.06 8.18
N TRP A 83 -1.11 2.38 7.04
CA TRP A 83 0.08 1.78 6.42
C TRP A 83 0.69 2.65 5.32
N THR A 84 0.04 3.77 4.98
CA THR A 84 0.52 4.72 3.96
C THR A 84 1.85 5.35 4.37
N GLY A 85 1.99 5.78 5.63
CA GLY A 85 3.23 6.34 6.16
C GLY A 85 4.38 5.33 6.08
N PRO A 86 4.26 4.13 6.69
CA PRO A 86 5.25 3.07 6.60
C PRO A 86 5.69 2.72 5.16
N VAL A 87 4.73 2.52 4.23
CA VAL A 87 5.04 2.29 2.81
C VAL A 87 5.91 3.39 2.23
N THR A 88 5.56 4.64 2.53
CA THR A 88 6.25 5.82 2.00
C THR A 88 7.69 5.89 2.52
N ILE A 89 7.88 5.73 3.83
CA ILE A 89 9.21 5.79 4.46
C ILE A 89 10.12 4.70 3.91
N PHE A 90 9.69 3.44 3.96
CA PHE A 90 10.52 2.32 3.51
C PHE A 90 10.71 2.32 1.99
N GLY A 91 9.67 2.70 1.24
CA GLY A 91 9.74 2.81 -0.20
C GLY A 91 10.75 3.86 -0.66
N LEU A 92 10.66 5.08 -0.12
CA LEU A 92 11.58 6.16 -0.46
C LEU A 92 12.98 5.93 0.08
N TYR A 93 13.14 5.15 1.17
CA TYR A 93 14.46 4.66 1.57
C TYR A 93 15.10 3.85 0.45
N ILE A 94 14.39 2.89 -0.15
CA ILE A 94 14.92 2.06 -1.24
C ILE A 94 15.22 2.91 -2.47
N GLY A 95 14.27 3.77 -2.87
CA GLY A 95 14.45 4.69 -3.99
C GLY A 95 15.66 5.58 -3.86
N SER A 96 15.77 6.26 -2.73
CA SER A 96 16.86 7.20 -2.49
C SER A 96 18.21 6.50 -2.32
N GLU A 97 18.28 5.30 -1.70
CA GLU A 97 19.52 4.53 -1.64
C GLU A 97 20.05 4.15 -3.03
N LEU A 98 19.16 3.74 -3.94
CA LEU A 98 19.56 3.24 -5.25
C LEU A 98 19.73 4.34 -6.31
N ILE A 99 19.03 5.47 -6.17
CA ILE A 99 18.98 6.54 -7.18
C ILE A 99 19.80 7.78 -6.77
N LEU A 100 19.72 8.22 -5.50
CA LEU A 100 20.38 9.43 -5.00
C LEU A 100 20.96 9.22 -3.57
N PRO A 101 21.98 8.36 -3.41
CA PRO A 101 22.49 7.97 -2.10
C PRO A 101 22.97 9.17 -1.26
N ASP A 102 23.55 10.19 -1.89
CA ASP A 102 24.06 11.39 -1.21
C ASP A 102 22.95 12.23 -0.56
N LYS A 103 21.72 12.13 -1.06
CA LYS A 103 20.55 12.86 -0.55
C LYS A 103 19.59 11.98 0.23
N LYS A 104 19.90 10.67 0.40
CA LYS A 104 19.06 9.70 1.10
C LYS A 104 18.60 10.19 2.47
N LYS A 105 19.53 10.66 3.31
CA LYS A 105 19.20 11.11 4.68
C LYS A 105 18.22 12.27 4.68
N LEU A 106 18.38 13.22 3.75
CA LEU A 106 17.47 14.35 3.60
C LEU A 106 16.08 13.90 3.13
N ILE A 107 16.03 13.09 2.06
CA ILE A 107 14.76 12.60 1.50
C ILE A 107 14.02 11.77 2.55
N VAL A 108 14.65 10.74 3.11
CA VAL A 108 14.02 9.88 4.13
C VAL A 108 13.64 10.68 5.36
N GLY A 109 14.47 11.63 5.81
CA GLY A 109 14.18 12.49 6.95
C GLY A 109 12.92 13.33 6.75
N VAL A 110 12.81 14.03 5.61
CA VAL A 110 11.64 14.86 5.27
C VAL A 110 10.37 13.99 5.21
N TYR A 111 10.40 12.87 4.50
CA TYR A 111 9.23 12.00 4.38
C TYR A 111 8.89 11.28 5.68
N THR A 112 9.86 11.00 6.55
CA THR A 112 9.57 10.48 7.90
C THR A 112 8.79 11.50 8.72
N VAL A 113 9.21 12.77 8.72
CA VAL A 113 8.48 13.84 9.42
C VAL A 113 7.06 14.01 8.86
N LEU A 114 6.93 14.05 7.52
CA LEU A 114 5.62 14.17 6.89
C LEU A 114 4.72 12.96 7.16
N SER A 115 5.26 11.74 7.14
CA SER A 115 4.51 10.53 7.48
C SER A 115 4.09 10.52 8.95
N VAL A 116 4.92 10.99 9.88
CA VAL A 116 4.52 11.14 11.29
C VAL A 116 3.38 12.16 11.44
N ILE A 117 3.47 13.30 10.74
CA ILE A 117 2.37 14.29 10.72
C ILE A 117 1.09 13.67 10.16
N PHE A 118 1.20 12.92 9.05
CA PHE A 118 0.09 12.18 8.45
C PHE A 118 -0.58 11.24 9.45
N GLU A 119 0.19 10.38 10.13
CA GLU A 119 -0.35 9.44 11.11
C GLU A 119 -0.98 10.17 12.30
N ILE A 120 -0.37 11.25 12.82
CA ILE A 120 -0.97 12.03 13.91
C ILE A 120 -2.33 12.59 13.49
N ILE A 121 -2.45 13.16 12.29
CA ILE A 121 -3.72 13.70 11.78
C ILE A 121 -4.74 12.58 11.57
N LEU A 122 -4.32 11.45 10.98
CA LEU A 122 -5.15 10.27 10.76
C LEU A 122 -5.74 9.75 12.07
N PHE A 123 -4.89 9.49 13.06
CA PHE A 123 -5.34 8.98 14.35
C PHE A 123 -6.20 10.01 15.08
N LEU A 124 -5.77 11.27 15.18
CA LEU A 124 -6.53 12.33 15.85
C LEU A 124 -7.95 12.44 15.28
N PHE A 125 -8.10 12.62 13.97
CA PHE A 125 -9.42 12.77 13.37
C PHE A 125 -10.23 11.48 13.35
N SER A 126 -9.60 10.30 13.25
CA SER A 126 -10.31 9.02 13.38
C SER A 126 -10.95 8.83 14.77
N PHE A 127 -10.38 9.41 15.83
CA PHE A 127 -10.96 9.31 17.17
C PHE A 127 -11.88 10.48 17.55
N THR A 128 -11.64 11.69 17.03
CA THR A 128 -12.40 12.87 17.42
C THR A 128 -13.54 13.23 16.46
N ASN A 129 -13.29 13.16 15.14
CA ASN A 129 -14.28 13.52 14.13
C ASN A 129 -13.96 12.87 12.77
N PRO A 130 -14.31 11.57 12.59
CA PRO A 130 -13.95 10.80 11.41
C PRO A 130 -14.51 11.39 10.10
N SER A 131 -15.65 12.08 10.18
CA SER A 131 -16.32 12.68 9.01
C SER A 131 -15.49 13.78 8.31
N LEU A 132 -14.47 14.32 8.98
CA LEU A 132 -13.54 15.28 8.36
C LEU A 132 -12.57 14.64 7.37
N ILE A 133 -12.36 13.33 7.47
CA ILE A 133 -11.36 12.59 6.69
C ILE A 133 -11.96 11.45 5.88
N PHE A 134 -13.12 10.95 6.28
CA PHE A 134 -13.77 9.80 5.67
C PHE A 134 -15.22 10.10 5.28
N GLU A 135 -15.57 9.69 4.07
CA GLU A 135 -16.95 9.60 3.60
C GLU A 135 -17.40 8.16 3.77
N TYR A 136 -18.43 7.95 4.59
CA TYR A 136 -19.04 6.64 4.80
C TYR A 136 -20.25 6.50 3.88
N THR A 137 -20.27 5.47 3.05
CA THR A 137 -21.49 5.12 2.33
C THR A 137 -22.54 4.57 3.29
N ALA A 138 -23.82 4.67 2.91
CA ALA A 138 -24.91 4.11 3.70
C ALA A 138 -24.71 2.62 4.00
N ASP A 139 -25.21 2.17 5.16
CA ASP A 139 -25.15 0.77 5.61
C ASP A 139 -25.69 -0.16 4.52
N THR A 140 -24.85 -1.13 4.13
CA THR A 140 -25.15 -2.10 3.07
C THR A 140 -25.96 -3.29 3.57
N GLY A 141 -26.45 -3.25 4.82
CA GLY A 141 -27.24 -4.32 5.42
C GLY A 141 -26.43 -5.57 5.73
N ASN A 142 -25.11 -5.45 5.88
CA ASN A 142 -24.16 -6.56 6.03
C ASN A 142 -24.07 -7.50 4.81
N GLU A 143 -24.54 -7.07 3.65
CA GLU A 143 -24.42 -7.83 2.39
C GLU A 143 -23.14 -7.48 1.62
N ASN A 144 -22.56 -6.31 1.87
CA ASN A 144 -21.31 -5.86 1.25
C ASN A 144 -20.32 -5.37 2.31
N LEU A 145 -19.07 -5.24 1.91
CA LEU A 145 -18.07 -4.58 2.74
C LEU A 145 -18.39 -3.09 2.86
N LEU A 146 -17.87 -2.46 3.92
CA LEU A 146 -17.88 -1.02 4.07
C LEU A 146 -17.09 -0.36 2.94
N ASN A 147 -17.63 0.72 2.38
CA ASN A 147 -16.88 1.60 1.49
C ASN A 147 -16.60 2.89 2.24
N THR A 148 -15.31 3.19 2.44
CA THR A 148 -14.87 4.43 3.08
C THR A 148 -13.88 5.11 2.17
N SER A 149 -14.30 6.20 1.54
CA SER A 149 -13.45 7.03 0.70
C SER A 149 -12.84 8.16 1.53
N VAL A 150 -11.62 8.59 1.18
CA VAL A 150 -11.01 9.76 1.81
C VAL A 150 -11.66 11.02 1.25
N VAL A 151 -12.06 11.94 2.12
CA VAL A 151 -12.54 13.27 1.72
C VAL A 151 -11.41 13.98 0.95
N LEU A 152 -11.64 14.34 -0.31
CA LEU A 152 -10.61 14.91 -1.20
C LEU A 152 -10.02 16.24 -0.70
N ALA A 153 -10.82 17.03 0.02
CA ALA A 153 -10.37 18.29 0.63
C ALA A 153 -9.62 18.11 1.96
N SER A 154 -9.52 16.88 2.47
CA SER A 154 -8.89 16.61 3.76
C SER A 154 -7.36 16.76 3.68
N PRO A 155 -6.70 17.16 4.79
CA PRO A 155 -5.24 17.21 4.86
C PRO A 155 -4.58 15.83 4.62
N ILE A 156 -5.28 14.75 4.95
CA ILE A 156 -4.83 13.37 4.74
C ILE A 156 -4.72 13.08 3.24
N PHE A 157 -5.75 13.42 2.44
CA PHE A 157 -5.72 13.23 1.00
C PHE A 157 -4.56 13.97 0.34
N ILE A 158 -4.33 15.22 0.73
CA ILE A 158 -3.23 16.05 0.19
C ILE A 158 -1.87 15.40 0.47
N LEU A 159 -1.64 14.92 1.70
CA LEU A 159 -0.41 14.22 2.07
C LEU A 159 -0.26 12.89 1.33
N MET A 160 -1.35 12.13 1.16
CA MET A 160 -1.33 10.90 0.36
C MET A 160 -0.93 11.18 -1.09
N MET A 161 -1.51 12.20 -1.72
CA MET A 161 -1.15 12.59 -3.09
C MET A 161 0.32 12.99 -3.20
N LEU A 162 0.83 13.74 -2.22
CA LEU A 162 2.26 14.06 -2.15
C LEU A 162 3.12 12.80 -2.07
N PHE A 163 2.75 11.82 -1.24
CA PHE A 163 3.48 10.56 -1.10
C PHE A 163 3.42 9.72 -2.38
N LEU A 164 2.25 9.59 -3.01
CA LEU A 164 2.07 8.84 -4.25
C LEU A 164 2.88 9.44 -5.40
N ILE A 165 2.80 10.76 -5.62
CA ILE A 165 3.57 11.45 -6.66
C ILE A 165 5.07 11.26 -6.43
N SER A 166 5.51 11.37 -5.18
CA SER A 166 6.93 11.24 -4.83
C SER A 166 7.43 9.82 -4.99
N GLY A 167 6.65 8.82 -4.54
CA GLY A 167 6.93 7.41 -4.81
C GLY A 167 7.01 7.12 -6.31
N LEU A 168 6.15 7.73 -7.13
CA LEU A 168 6.16 7.54 -8.57
C LEU A 168 7.42 8.12 -9.21
N ILE A 169 7.83 9.32 -8.79
CA ILE A 169 9.03 9.98 -9.29
C ILE A 169 10.29 9.21 -8.88
N PHE A 170 10.48 8.96 -7.58
CA PHE A 170 11.72 8.37 -7.05
C PHE A 170 11.81 6.88 -7.32
N ASN A 171 10.74 6.13 -7.09
CA ASN A 171 10.78 4.67 -7.21
C ASN A 171 10.33 4.24 -8.62
N GLY A 172 9.16 4.69 -9.08
CA GLY A 172 8.65 4.33 -10.41
C GLY A 172 9.61 4.74 -11.54
N PHE A 173 9.72 6.04 -11.80
CA PHE A 173 10.55 6.58 -12.89
C PHE A 173 12.04 6.57 -12.57
N GLY A 174 12.45 6.75 -11.31
CA GLY A 174 13.84 6.64 -10.91
C GLY A 174 14.42 5.25 -11.21
N PHE A 175 13.74 4.17 -10.82
CA PHE A 175 14.18 2.81 -11.17
C PHE A 175 14.10 2.56 -12.68
N LEU A 176 13.09 3.10 -13.37
CA LEU A 176 12.99 2.96 -14.83
C LEU A 176 14.21 3.55 -15.53
N ARG A 177 14.59 4.79 -15.18
CA ARG A 177 15.78 5.45 -15.70
C ARG A 177 17.04 4.61 -15.42
N LYS A 178 17.18 4.11 -14.19
CA LYS A 178 18.32 3.28 -13.81
C LYS A 178 18.36 1.95 -14.57
N SER A 179 17.20 1.38 -14.91
CA SER A 179 17.11 0.18 -15.73
C SER A 179 17.67 0.39 -17.14
N PHE A 180 17.41 1.55 -17.76
CA PHE A 180 17.96 1.90 -19.08
C PHE A 180 19.47 2.15 -19.07
N GLN A 181 20.01 2.56 -17.91
CA GLN A 181 21.45 2.77 -17.73
C GLN A 181 22.20 1.49 -17.34
N SER A 182 21.49 0.42 -17.01
CA SER A 182 22.08 -0.84 -16.53
C SER A 182 22.06 -1.90 -17.63
N THR A 183 22.85 -2.96 -17.47
CA THR A 183 22.88 -4.12 -18.38
C THR A 183 22.65 -5.43 -17.64
N GLY A 184 22.41 -6.51 -18.38
CA GLY A 184 22.26 -7.86 -17.85
C GLY A 184 21.16 -8.01 -16.79
N ASP A 185 21.48 -8.73 -15.71
CA ASP A 185 20.52 -9.02 -14.63
C ASP A 185 20.14 -7.77 -13.82
N ILE A 186 21.05 -6.80 -13.69
CA ILE A 186 20.78 -5.55 -12.96
C ILE A 186 19.68 -4.74 -13.67
N LYS A 187 19.71 -4.67 -15.00
CA LYS A 187 18.64 -4.03 -15.80
C LYS A 187 17.28 -4.65 -15.50
N ARG A 188 17.19 -5.98 -15.50
CA ARG A 188 15.93 -6.71 -15.25
C ARG A 188 15.40 -6.43 -13.84
N LYS A 189 16.28 -6.41 -12.84
CA LYS A 189 15.92 -6.10 -11.45
C LYS A 189 15.33 -4.70 -11.30
N PHE A 190 15.99 -3.67 -11.84
CA PHE A 190 15.46 -2.31 -11.82
C PHE A 190 14.14 -2.18 -12.59
N LEU A 191 13.97 -2.91 -13.70
CA LEU A 191 12.71 -2.92 -14.44
C LEU A 191 11.57 -3.51 -13.60
N TYR A 192 11.79 -4.63 -12.90
CA TYR A 192 10.78 -5.19 -12.00
C TYR A 192 10.44 -4.24 -10.84
N LEU A 193 11.44 -3.62 -10.22
CA LEU A 193 11.17 -2.62 -9.18
C LEU A 193 10.34 -1.45 -9.71
N SER A 194 10.69 -0.93 -10.89
CA SER A 194 9.94 0.16 -11.53
C SER A 194 8.49 -0.23 -11.80
N LEU A 195 8.27 -1.37 -12.46
CA LEU A 195 6.92 -1.88 -12.75
C LEU A 195 6.11 -2.13 -11.48
N GLY A 196 6.73 -2.68 -10.45
CA GLY A 196 6.11 -2.87 -9.14
C GLY A 196 5.62 -1.56 -8.55
N TRP A 197 6.45 -0.52 -8.54
CA TRP A 197 6.06 0.78 -7.99
C TRP A 197 5.00 1.52 -8.82
N ILE A 198 5.12 1.49 -10.15
CA ILE A 198 4.13 2.12 -11.03
C ILE A 198 2.77 1.43 -10.85
N LEU A 199 2.73 0.10 -10.89
CA LEU A 199 1.48 -0.65 -10.68
C LEU A 199 0.90 -0.40 -9.29
N PHE A 200 1.72 -0.44 -8.24
CA PHE A 200 1.25 -0.20 -6.87
C PHE A 200 0.57 1.17 -6.73
N ILE A 201 1.21 2.22 -7.27
CA ILE A 201 0.69 3.59 -7.17
C ILE A 201 -0.56 3.78 -8.02
N VAL A 202 -0.54 3.32 -9.28
CA VAL A 202 -1.70 3.45 -10.18
C VAL A 202 -2.88 2.64 -9.66
N CYS A 203 -2.67 1.37 -9.31
CA CYS A 203 -3.74 0.53 -8.80
C CYS A 203 -4.21 1.00 -7.42
N GLY A 204 -3.32 1.39 -6.51
CA GLY A 204 -3.72 1.92 -5.20
C GLY A 204 -4.53 3.22 -5.31
N ALA A 205 -4.16 4.13 -6.22
CA ALA A 205 -4.94 5.33 -6.49
C ALA A 205 -6.30 5.00 -7.11
N LEU A 206 -6.35 4.05 -8.07
CA LEU A 206 -7.61 3.62 -8.67
C LEU A 206 -8.52 2.91 -7.66
N ASP A 207 -7.98 2.06 -6.78
CA ASP A 207 -8.74 1.37 -5.73
C ASP A 207 -9.37 2.40 -4.77
N ALA A 208 -8.62 3.43 -4.38
CA ALA A 208 -9.13 4.51 -3.52
C ALA A 208 -10.19 5.42 -4.17
N LEU A 209 -10.25 5.46 -5.50
CA LEU A 209 -11.15 6.34 -6.28
C LEU A 209 -12.33 5.59 -6.91
N THR A 210 -12.35 4.25 -6.84
CA THR A 210 -13.36 3.42 -7.50
C THR A 210 -14.23 2.73 -6.47
N ASP A 211 -15.55 2.83 -6.63
CA ASP A 211 -16.48 2.09 -5.80
C ASP A 211 -16.31 0.58 -5.94
N PRO A 212 -16.59 -0.21 -4.88
CA PRO A 212 -16.51 -1.67 -4.92
C PRO A 212 -17.29 -2.27 -6.09
N GLY A 213 -16.61 -3.08 -6.89
CA GLY A 213 -17.22 -3.76 -8.03
C GLY A 213 -16.26 -4.63 -8.82
N ILE A 214 -16.67 -5.02 -10.02
CA ILE A 214 -15.87 -5.87 -10.92
C ILE A 214 -14.55 -5.18 -11.31
N VAL A 215 -14.54 -3.84 -11.40
CA VAL A 215 -13.32 -3.09 -11.74
C VAL A 215 -12.28 -3.22 -10.62
N THR A 216 -12.70 -3.15 -9.35
CA THR A 216 -11.85 -3.31 -8.17
C THR A 216 -11.09 -4.64 -8.18
N PHE A 217 -11.73 -5.71 -8.67
CA PHE A 217 -11.06 -7.02 -8.82
C PHE A 217 -9.81 -6.94 -9.72
N PHE A 218 -9.93 -6.31 -10.89
CA PHE A 218 -8.79 -6.16 -11.81
C PHE A 218 -7.71 -5.23 -11.25
N ILE A 219 -8.11 -4.17 -10.55
CA ILE A 219 -7.20 -3.25 -9.86
C ILE A 219 -6.35 -4.03 -8.84
N ARG A 220 -6.98 -4.88 -8.03
CA ARG A 220 -6.28 -5.66 -7.00
C ARG A 220 -5.41 -6.78 -7.54
N ILE A 221 -5.74 -7.36 -8.69
CA ILE A 221 -4.78 -8.21 -9.44
C ILE A 221 -3.52 -7.40 -9.77
N GLY A 222 -3.68 -6.16 -10.22
CA GLY A 222 -2.56 -5.24 -10.45
C GLY A 222 -1.73 -5.01 -9.19
N MET A 223 -2.36 -4.85 -8.02
CA MET A 223 -1.66 -4.74 -6.73
C MET A 223 -0.91 -6.02 -6.35
N ILE A 224 -1.49 -7.21 -6.57
CA ILE A 224 -0.80 -8.49 -6.33
C ILE A 224 0.44 -8.62 -7.23
N LEU A 225 0.29 -8.28 -8.52
CA LEU A 225 1.42 -8.26 -9.46
C LEU A 225 2.48 -7.23 -9.05
N SER A 226 2.06 -6.09 -8.51
CA SER A 226 2.97 -5.06 -8.01
C SER A 226 3.88 -5.61 -6.90
N ILE A 227 3.29 -6.32 -5.93
CA ILE A 227 3.98 -6.97 -4.81
C ILE A 227 4.95 -8.05 -5.34
N ALA A 228 4.49 -8.87 -6.30
CA ALA A 228 5.31 -9.90 -6.92
C ALA A 228 6.53 -9.30 -7.64
N PHE A 229 6.35 -8.21 -8.40
CA PHE A 229 7.45 -7.52 -9.07
C PHE A 229 8.43 -6.86 -8.11
N MET A 230 7.95 -6.26 -7.01
CA MET A 230 8.85 -5.73 -5.97
C MET A 230 9.74 -6.84 -5.39
N TYR A 231 9.17 -8.02 -5.11
CA TYR A 231 9.92 -9.18 -4.63
C TYR A 231 10.95 -9.68 -5.67
N LEU A 232 10.53 -9.83 -6.92
CA LEU A 232 11.42 -10.29 -8.00
C LEU A 232 12.56 -9.30 -8.27
N GLY A 233 12.33 -8.01 -8.11
CA GLY A 233 13.33 -6.96 -8.29
C GLY A 233 14.50 -7.03 -7.31
N VAL A 234 14.28 -7.56 -6.11
CA VAL A 234 15.33 -7.71 -5.08
C VAL A 234 15.83 -9.15 -4.92
N ARG A 235 15.19 -10.12 -5.57
CA ARG A 235 15.60 -11.53 -5.47
C ARG A 235 17.03 -11.72 -5.99
N ILE A 236 17.88 -12.26 -5.13
CA ILE A 236 19.21 -12.75 -5.48
C ILE A 236 19.05 -14.23 -5.88
N LYS A 237 19.62 -14.61 -7.02
CA LYS A 237 19.69 -16.02 -7.45
C LYS A 237 20.78 -16.71 -6.66
#